data_AF-A0A7T9CC87-F1
#
_entry.id   AF-A0A7T9CC87-F1
#
_cell.length_a   1.000
_cell.length_b   1.000
_cell.length_c   1.000
_cell.angle_alpha   90.00
_cell.angle_beta   90.00
_cell.angle_gamma   90.00
#
_symmetry.space_group_name_H-M   'P 1'
#
loop_
_entity.id
_entity.type
_entity.pdbx_description
1 polymer ?
#
loop_
_entity_poly.entity_id
_entity_poly.type
_entity_poly.pdbx_seq_one_letter_code
_entity_poly.pdbx_strand_id
1 'polypeptide(L)'
;MKKPITVFLGICIFLCGFALADPGICQVREVQGLSIQTTVIGVGNFDQKSEVVISSSSGTSLSDMPPLGASSVVYQSVYTEDTHSAGNGYISYDKSFEVNTAERLNGQYNIESTRQITYLGIDAGSIYSSEYLMTSGAGTSQNAANRMLCPFGTGGSIGAFCNMVETGSTFTLSVANVATTANNRFITKSADTPVETNYHILVTEYTPGVPSKGTVAAFIRGTIKEGMNGAPDNLGEESSFEDRTELIGEIFTFDKKMHYQSGFGP
;
A
#
# COMPACT_ATOMS: atom_id res chain seq x y z
N MET A 1 -37.93 38.01 40.86
CA MET A 1 -37.48 37.24 39.68
C MET A 1 -36.08 37.70 39.30
N LYS A 2 -35.11 36.78 39.27
CA LYS A 2 -33.83 36.76 38.52
C LYS A 2 -32.87 35.82 39.26
N LYS A 3 -32.77 34.58 38.81
CA LYS A 3 -31.71 33.64 39.18
C LYS A 3 -30.57 33.80 38.16
N PRO A 4 -29.29 33.86 38.55
CA PRO A 4 -28.21 33.71 37.58
C PRO A 4 -28.06 32.22 37.23
N ILE A 5 -28.19 31.90 35.95
CA ILE A 5 -27.86 30.60 35.38
C ILE A 5 -26.35 30.62 35.13
N THR A 6 -25.58 29.88 35.92
CA THR A 6 -24.16 29.66 35.69
C THR A 6 -24.03 28.56 34.65
N VAL A 7 -23.65 28.94 33.43
CA VAL A 7 -23.34 28.03 32.32
C VAL A 7 -21.96 27.43 32.58
N PHE A 8 -21.92 26.14 32.95
CA PHE A 8 -20.68 25.34 32.96
C PHE A 8 -20.52 24.72 31.56
N LEU A 9 -19.85 25.44 30.66
CA LEU A 9 -19.55 24.99 29.30
C LEU A 9 -18.14 24.37 29.28
N GLY A 10 -18.10 23.06 29.05
CA GLY A 10 -17.07 22.30 28.36
C GLY A 10 -15.59 22.65 28.57
N ILE A 11 -14.94 21.91 29.47
CA ILE A 11 -13.52 21.57 29.34
C ILE A 11 -13.45 20.04 29.30
N CYS A 12 -13.63 19.47 28.11
CA CYS A 12 -13.46 18.03 27.84
C CYS A 12 -12.63 17.74 26.58
N ILE A 13 -11.79 18.67 26.13
CA ILE A 13 -10.93 18.44 24.95
C ILE A 13 -9.54 18.97 25.27
N PHE A 14 -8.68 18.14 25.84
CA PHE A 14 -7.21 18.16 25.68
C PHE A 14 -6.57 16.91 26.31
N LEU A 15 -7.18 15.75 26.08
CA LEU A 15 -6.49 14.46 26.20
C LEU A 15 -6.25 13.95 24.78
N CYS A 16 -5.43 14.69 24.02
CA CYS A 16 -4.85 14.15 22.80
C CYS A 16 -3.85 13.09 23.25
N GLY A 17 -4.25 11.82 23.18
CA GLY A 17 -3.28 10.73 23.13
C GLY A 17 -2.43 10.97 21.89
N PHE A 18 -1.14 11.25 22.08
CA PHE A 18 -0.22 11.33 20.97
C PHE A 18 -0.18 9.96 20.30
N ALA A 19 -0.68 9.87 19.07
CA ALA A 19 -0.56 8.67 18.26
C ALA A 19 0.93 8.54 17.87
N LEU A 20 1.52 7.39 18.19
CA LEU A 20 2.82 7.01 17.65
C LEU A 20 2.53 6.35 16.30
N ALA A 21 3.17 6.89 15.27
CA ALA A 21 2.99 6.45 13.91
C ALA A 21 4.34 6.22 13.27
N ASP A 22 4.33 5.31 12.31
CA ASP A 22 5.47 5.04 11.46
C ASP A 22 5.67 6.21 10.48
N PRO A 23 6.78 6.95 10.60
CA PRO A 23 7.00 8.20 9.87
C PRO A 23 7.46 8.00 8.42
N GLY A 24 7.68 6.76 7.98
CA GLY A 24 8.41 6.49 6.74
C GLY A 24 9.91 6.80 6.85
N ILE A 25 10.63 6.49 5.78
CA ILE A 25 12.08 6.70 5.67
C ILE A 25 12.40 7.90 4.77
N CYS A 26 13.45 8.65 5.07
CA CYS A 26 13.93 9.69 4.17
C CYS A 26 14.61 9.08 2.95
N GLN A 27 14.69 9.82 1.84
CA GLN A 27 15.44 9.35 0.67
C GLN A 27 16.94 9.26 0.96
N VAL A 28 17.62 8.36 0.26
CA VAL A 28 19.09 8.38 0.18
C VAL A 28 19.55 9.50 -0.77
N ARG A 29 20.87 9.78 -0.79
CA ARG A 29 21.42 10.93 -1.54
C ARG A 29 21.11 10.91 -3.04
N GLU A 30 21.01 9.72 -3.62
CA GLU A 30 20.65 9.52 -5.02
C GLU A 30 19.25 8.94 -5.13
N VAL A 31 18.43 9.49 -6.04
CA VAL A 31 17.08 9.01 -6.29
C VAL A 31 17.05 8.27 -7.62
N GLN A 32 16.35 7.14 -7.64
CA GLN A 32 16.17 6.30 -8.81
C GLN A 32 14.71 6.37 -9.27
N GLY A 33 14.52 6.40 -10.58
CA GLY A 33 13.21 6.34 -11.22
C GLY A 33 13.18 5.24 -12.26
N LEU A 34 12.13 4.43 -12.26
CA LEU A 34 11.85 3.41 -13.27
C LEU A 34 10.42 3.61 -13.75
N SER A 35 10.22 3.65 -15.06
CA SER A 35 8.90 3.68 -15.68
C SER A 35 8.84 2.61 -16.75
N ILE A 36 7.80 1.77 -16.69
CA ILE A 36 7.53 0.70 -17.65
C ILE A 36 6.11 0.88 -18.14
N GLN A 37 5.95 1.06 -19.44
CA GLN A 37 4.65 1.05 -20.10
C GLN A 37 4.58 -0.15 -21.04
N THR A 38 3.45 -0.84 -21.05
CA THR A 38 3.24 -2.00 -21.91
C THR A 38 1.82 -1.95 -22.43
N THR A 39 1.67 -1.92 -23.75
CA THR A 39 0.39 -2.04 -24.45
C THR A 39 0.49 -3.21 -25.41
N VAL A 40 -0.43 -4.16 -25.28
CA VAL A 40 -0.53 -5.33 -26.15
C VAL A 40 -1.98 -5.50 -26.57
N ILE A 41 -2.20 -5.57 -27.88
CA ILE A 41 -3.49 -5.95 -28.47
C ILE A 41 -3.19 -7.06 -29.46
N GLY A 42 -3.77 -8.25 -29.27
CA GLY A 42 -3.46 -9.38 -30.12
C GLY A 42 -4.30 -10.62 -29.87
N VAL A 43 -3.95 -11.68 -30.60
CA VAL A 43 -4.53 -13.01 -30.47
C VAL A 43 -3.41 -14.01 -30.27
N GLY A 44 -3.51 -14.84 -29.24
CA GLY A 44 -2.53 -15.90 -28.98
C GLY A 44 -2.33 -16.14 -27.49
N ASN A 45 -1.10 -16.52 -27.15
CA ASN A 45 -0.68 -16.65 -25.75
C ASN A 45 0.00 -15.36 -25.29
N PHE A 46 -0.23 -14.98 -24.05
CA PHE A 46 0.36 -13.83 -23.40
C PHE A 46 1.09 -14.28 -22.13
N ASP A 47 2.25 -13.68 -21.88
CA ASP A 47 3.02 -13.87 -20.66
C ASP A 47 3.71 -12.53 -20.36
N GLN A 48 3.45 -12.00 -19.17
CA GLN A 48 4.03 -10.78 -18.68
C GLN A 48 4.27 -10.91 -17.18
N LYS A 49 5.49 -10.61 -16.77
CA LYS A 49 5.92 -10.60 -15.37
C LYS A 49 6.64 -9.30 -15.05
N SER A 50 6.46 -8.78 -13.85
CA SER A 50 7.31 -7.72 -13.31
C SER A 50 7.48 -7.90 -11.81
N GLU A 51 8.69 -7.60 -11.35
CA GLU A 51 9.08 -7.72 -9.96
C GLU A 51 9.99 -6.56 -9.63
N VAL A 52 9.68 -5.87 -8.54
CA VAL A 52 10.50 -4.81 -7.97
C VAL A 52 10.55 -4.99 -6.46
N VAL A 53 11.77 -4.90 -5.94
CA VAL A 53 12.03 -4.84 -4.50
C VAL A 53 12.80 -3.58 -4.22
N ILE A 54 12.33 -2.79 -3.27
CA ILE A 54 13.03 -1.61 -2.76
C ILE A 54 13.34 -1.87 -1.31
N SER A 55 14.61 -1.74 -0.94
CA SER A 55 15.05 -1.77 0.44
C SER A 55 15.85 -0.51 0.72
N SER A 56 15.47 0.20 1.78
CA SER A 56 16.10 1.44 2.20
C SER A 56 16.37 1.39 3.69
N SER A 57 17.52 1.89 4.13
CA SER A 57 17.84 2.03 5.55
C SER A 57 18.39 3.41 5.89
N SER A 58 18.24 3.78 7.14
CA SER A 58 18.80 4.98 7.76
C SER A 58 19.36 4.60 9.13
N GLY A 59 20.46 5.23 9.52
CA GLY A 59 21.18 4.93 10.78
C GLY A 59 22.10 3.71 10.68
N THR A 60 21.56 2.55 10.30
CA THR A 60 22.32 1.29 10.12
C THR A 60 22.39 0.92 8.63
N SER A 61 23.55 0.48 8.14
CA SER A 61 23.71 0.00 6.75
C SER A 61 22.85 -1.26 6.52
N LEU A 62 22.23 -1.38 5.34
CA LEU A 62 21.53 -2.59 4.93
C LEU A 62 22.40 -3.86 5.05
N SER A 63 23.72 -3.75 4.88
CA SER A 63 24.67 -4.87 4.99
C SER A 63 24.85 -5.40 6.41
N ASP A 64 24.54 -4.58 7.42
CA ASP A 64 24.87 -4.84 8.81
C ASP A 64 23.63 -5.25 9.62
N MET A 65 22.48 -5.40 8.95
CA MET A 65 21.21 -5.78 9.55
C MET A 65 20.98 -7.29 9.47
N PRO A 66 20.47 -7.95 10.54
CA PRO A 66 20.26 -7.46 11.92
C PRO A 66 21.53 -7.46 12.79
N PRO A 67 21.60 -6.66 13.88
CA PRO A 67 20.52 -5.90 14.54
C PRO A 67 20.28 -4.47 14.01
N LEU A 68 19.09 -3.92 14.28
CA LEU A 68 18.78 -2.49 14.09
C LEU A 68 19.49 -1.64 15.15
N GLY A 69 20.30 -0.67 14.74
CA GLY A 69 20.96 0.28 15.63
C GLY A 69 20.02 1.34 16.22
N ALA A 70 20.52 2.13 17.16
CA ALA A 70 19.77 3.25 17.75
C ALA A 70 19.39 4.29 16.69
N SER A 71 18.15 4.79 16.76
CA SER A 71 17.56 5.72 15.78
C SER A 71 17.70 5.26 14.33
N SER A 72 17.70 3.94 14.10
CA SER A 72 17.74 3.35 12.77
C SER A 72 16.36 2.94 12.30
N VAL A 73 16.17 3.01 10.98
CA VAL A 73 14.94 2.63 10.29
C VAL A 73 15.33 1.81 9.08
N VAL A 74 14.56 0.76 8.81
CA VAL A 74 14.59 0.03 7.56
C VAL A 74 13.19 -0.04 6.99
N TYR A 75 13.13 0.06 5.67
CA TYR A 75 11.93 -0.17 4.91
C TYR A 75 12.20 -1.13 3.78
N GLN A 76 11.22 -1.99 3.54
CA GLN A 76 11.17 -2.84 2.38
C GLN A 76 9.80 -2.72 1.74
N SER A 77 9.80 -2.63 0.42
CA SER A 77 8.61 -2.77 -0.38
C SER A 77 8.83 -3.79 -1.47
N VAL A 78 7.82 -4.63 -1.69
CA VAL A 78 7.82 -5.64 -2.76
C VAL A 78 6.60 -5.42 -3.63
N TYR A 79 6.81 -5.30 -4.93
CA TYR A 79 5.77 -5.36 -5.93
C TYR A 79 6.05 -6.53 -6.87
N THR A 80 5.08 -7.41 -7.04
CA THR A 80 5.16 -8.49 -8.01
C THR A 80 3.86 -8.59 -8.77
N GLU A 81 3.97 -8.83 -10.07
CA GLU A 81 2.86 -9.25 -10.89
C GLU A 81 3.27 -10.36 -11.85
N ASP A 82 2.32 -11.21 -12.16
CA ASP A 82 2.44 -12.29 -13.12
C ASP A 82 1.09 -12.43 -13.82
N THR A 83 1.07 -12.20 -15.12
CA THR A 83 -0.11 -12.34 -15.98
C THR A 83 0.24 -13.23 -17.14
N HIS A 84 -0.45 -14.36 -17.26
CA HIS A 84 -0.25 -15.28 -18.37
C HIS A 84 -1.56 -15.92 -18.80
N SER A 85 -1.66 -16.29 -20.07
CA SER A 85 -2.81 -17.02 -20.59
C SER A 85 -2.56 -18.52 -20.65
N ALA A 86 -3.59 -19.30 -20.34
CA ALA A 86 -3.63 -20.72 -20.64
C ALA A 86 -4.45 -20.90 -21.92
N GLY A 87 -3.78 -21.22 -23.04
CA GLY A 87 -4.41 -21.32 -24.36
C GLY A 87 -4.48 -19.98 -25.09
N ASN A 88 -5.17 -19.98 -26.22
CA ASN A 88 -5.28 -18.80 -27.08
C ASN A 88 -6.48 -17.95 -26.67
N GLY A 89 -6.34 -16.63 -26.79
CA GLY A 89 -7.45 -15.69 -26.64
C GLY A 89 -7.17 -14.36 -27.32
N TYR A 90 -8.22 -13.54 -27.44
CA TYR A 90 -8.08 -12.12 -27.74
C TYR A 90 -7.68 -11.40 -26.46
N ILE A 91 -6.59 -10.65 -26.50
CA ILE A 91 -6.09 -9.90 -25.35
C ILE A 91 -5.94 -8.42 -25.72
N SER A 92 -6.39 -7.55 -24.81
CA SER A 92 -5.96 -6.17 -24.69
C SER A 92 -5.37 -6.00 -23.30
N TYR A 93 -4.09 -5.64 -23.21
CA TYR A 93 -3.39 -5.43 -21.95
C TYR A 93 -2.71 -4.07 -22.01
N ASP A 94 -3.03 -3.21 -21.07
CA ASP A 94 -2.39 -1.92 -20.87
C ASP A 94 -1.86 -1.84 -19.45
N LYS A 95 -0.60 -1.45 -19.31
CA LYS A 95 0.08 -1.28 -18.03
C LYS A 95 0.87 0.01 -18.03
N SER A 96 0.75 0.74 -16.92
CA SER A 96 1.69 1.79 -16.52
C SER A 96 2.23 1.43 -15.14
N PHE A 97 3.55 1.30 -15.02
CA PHE A 97 4.23 1.00 -13.78
C PHE A 97 5.36 1.98 -13.55
N GLU A 98 5.36 2.59 -12.38
CA GLU A 98 6.31 3.61 -11.97
C GLU A 98 6.90 3.30 -10.60
N VAL A 99 8.20 3.49 -10.48
CA VAL A 99 8.94 3.42 -9.24
C VAL A 99 9.76 4.69 -9.09
N ASN A 100 9.77 5.26 -7.91
CA ASN A 100 10.55 6.45 -7.59
C ASN A 100 11.03 6.41 -6.14
N THR A 101 12.34 6.49 -5.94
CA THR A 101 12.93 6.47 -4.60
C THR A 101 13.14 7.85 -3.99
N ALA A 102 12.62 8.90 -4.61
CA ALA A 102 12.55 10.24 -4.02
C ALA A 102 11.48 10.30 -2.92
N GLU A 103 11.65 11.27 -2.03
CA GLU A 103 10.67 11.60 -1.01
C GLU A 103 9.34 11.99 -1.64
N ARG A 104 8.26 11.38 -1.12
CA ARG A 104 6.89 11.64 -1.55
C ARG A 104 6.13 12.39 -0.47
N LEU A 105 5.19 13.20 -0.92
CA LEU A 105 4.16 13.85 -0.11
C LEU A 105 2.81 13.15 -0.31
N ASN A 106 1.76 13.66 0.33
CA ASN A 106 0.39 13.17 0.13
C ASN A 106 -0.01 13.20 -1.35
N GLY A 107 -0.61 12.10 -1.82
CA GLY A 107 -1.00 11.93 -3.21
C GLY A 107 0.15 11.61 -4.17
N GLN A 108 1.35 11.36 -3.66
CA GLN A 108 2.48 10.85 -4.42
C GLN A 108 2.92 9.50 -3.86
N TYR A 109 3.44 8.63 -4.74
CA TYR A 109 3.75 7.24 -4.41
C TYR A 109 5.15 6.83 -4.85
N ASN A 110 5.76 5.92 -4.09
CA ASN A 110 7.06 5.34 -4.40
C ASN A 110 6.95 4.21 -5.41
N ILE A 111 5.89 3.42 -5.31
CA ILE A 111 5.48 2.45 -6.33
C ILE A 111 4.06 2.79 -6.74
N GLU A 112 3.81 2.82 -8.03
CA GLU A 112 2.49 3.02 -8.61
C GLU A 112 2.34 2.11 -9.84
N SER A 113 1.30 1.28 -9.84
CA SER A 113 0.94 0.41 -10.94
C SER A 113 -0.52 0.61 -11.29
N THR A 114 -0.81 0.77 -12.56
CA THR A 114 -2.16 0.71 -13.11
C THR A 114 -2.17 -0.26 -14.27
N ARG A 115 -3.11 -1.21 -14.24
CA ARG A 115 -3.29 -2.21 -15.28
C ARG A 115 -4.73 -2.27 -15.72
N GLN A 116 -4.93 -2.46 -17.01
CA GLN A 116 -6.21 -2.78 -17.61
C GLN A 116 -6.05 -4.03 -18.47
N ILE A 117 -6.88 -5.03 -18.20
CA ILE A 117 -6.79 -6.35 -18.79
C ILE A 117 -8.16 -6.71 -19.33
N THR A 118 -8.25 -6.88 -20.64
CA THR A 118 -9.42 -7.40 -21.33
C THR A 118 -9.02 -8.69 -22.03
N TYR A 119 -9.76 -9.77 -21.78
CA TYR A 119 -9.46 -11.08 -22.34
C TYR A 119 -10.73 -11.82 -22.74
N LEU A 120 -10.68 -12.46 -23.91
CA LEU A 120 -11.72 -13.38 -24.39
C LEU A 120 -11.06 -14.66 -24.89
N GLY A 121 -11.25 -15.76 -24.15
CA GLY A 121 -10.66 -17.06 -24.47
C GLY A 121 -11.27 -17.73 -25.70
N ILE A 122 -10.44 -18.45 -26.45
CA ILE A 122 -10.81 -19.35 -27.55
C ILE A 122 -10.61 -20.80 -27.07
N ASP A 123 -11.52 -21.71 -27.42
CA ASP A 123 -11.41 -23.15 -27.10
C ASP A 123 -11.07 -23.43 -25.61
N ALA A 124 -11.81 -22.78 -24.72
CA ALA A 124 -11.62 -22.81 -23.25
C ALA A 124 -10.36 -22.11 -22.72
N GLY A 125 -9.75 -21.23 -23.52
CA GLY A 125 -8.66 -20.38 -23.05
C GLY A 125 -9.04 -19.51 -21.85
N SER A 126 -8.07 -19.26 -20.98
CA SER A 126 -8.24 -18.39 -19.80
C SER A 126 -7.03 -17.50 -19.60
N ILE A 127 -7.21 -16.42 -18.84
CA ILE A 127 -6.13 -15.57 -18.36
C ILE A 127 -6.01 -15.73 -16.85
N TYR A 128 -4.80 -16.03 -16.39
CA TYR A 128 -4.40 -15.95 -15.00
C TYR A 128 -3.71 -14.61 -14.77
N SER A 129 -3.99 -13.98 -13.64
CA SER A 129 -3.16 -12.89 -13.17
C SER A 129 -3.08 -12.88 -11.66
N SER A 130 -1.89 -12.55 -11.16
CA SER A 130 -1.62 -12.24 -9.76
C SER A 130 -0.92 -10.90 -9.67
N GLU A 131 -1.26 -10.13 -8.65
CA GLU A 131 -0.60 -8.88 -8.30
C GLU A 131 -0.52 -8.78 -6.78
N TYR A 132 0.64 -8.42 -6.28
CA TYR A 132 0.96 -8.35 -4.87
C TYR A 132 1.80 -7.12 -4.58
N LEU A 133 1.44 -6.41 -3.51
CA LEU A 133 2.13 -5.26 -2.99
C LEU A 133 2.31 -5.42 -1.48
N MET A 134 3.53 -5.23 -1.02
CA MET A 134 3.88 -5.24 0.39
C MET A 134 4.68 -4.01 0.76
N THR A 135 4.37 -3.48 1.94
CA THR A 135 5.13 -2.43 2.61
C THR A 135 5.47 -2.92 4.01
N SER A 136 6.75 -2.96 4.34
CA SER A 136 7.24 -3.31 5.67
C SER A 136 8.21 -2.25 6.16
N GLY A 137 7.98 -1.76 7.36
CA GLY A 137 8.81 -0.78 8.04
C GLY A 137 9.17 -1.28 9.43
N ALA A 138 10.43 -1.16 9.80
CA ALA A 138 10.88 -1.39 11.17
C ALA A 138 11.86 -0.30 11.60
N GLY A 139 11.68 0.24 12.80
CA GLY A 139 12.54 1.29 13.32
C GLY A 139 12.61 1.28 14.83
N THR A 140 13.75 1.69 15.37
CA THR A 140 13.89 2.06 16.78
C THR A 140 13.35 3.47 17.00
N SER A 141 13.18 3.89 18.26
CA SER A 141 12.76 5.26 18.54
C SER A 141 13.67 6.31 17.88
N GLN A 142 13.05 7.37 17.38
CA GLN A 142 13.73 8.47 16.68
C GLN A 142 13.37 9.82 17.31
N ASN A 143 14.25 10.79 17.15
CA ASN A 143 13.93 12.16 17.51
C ASN A 143 12.98 12.76 16.46
N ALA A 144 11.87 13.36 16.90
CA ALA A 144 10.93 14.03 16.00
C ALA A 144 11.42 15.42 15.55
N ALA A 145 12.42 16.00 16.24
CA ALA A 145 12.99 17.30 15.89
C ALA A 145 13.56 17.26 14.46
N ASN A 146 13.14 18.22 13.63
CA ASN A 146 13.47 18.33 12.20
C ASN A 146 12.96 17.18 11.31
N ARG A 147 12.13 16.28 11.83
CA ARG A 147 11.45 15.23 11.05
C ARG A 147 10.05 15.65 10.60
N MET A 148 9.42 16.63 11.24
CA MET A 148 8.07 17.11 10.90
C MET A 148 8.15 18.34 9.98
N LEU A 149 7.29 18.41 8.95
CA LEU A 149 7.14 19.63 8.13
C LEU A 149 6.19 20.63 8.80
N CYS A 150 5.11 20.16 9.41
CA CYS A 150 4.16 21.00 10.13
C CYS A 150 4.80 21.62 11.38
N PRO A 151 4.91 22.96 11.48
CA PRO A 151 5.52 23.63 12.63
C PRO A 151 4.65 23.56 13.90
N PHE A 152 3.39 23.14 13.75
CA PHE A 152 2.47 22.86 14.86
C PHE A 152 2.45 21.36 15.24
N GLY A 153 3.22 20.53 14.53
CA GLY A 153 3.43 19.14 14.87
C GLY A 153 4.11 19.02 16.23
N THR A 154 3.70 18.02 17.01
CA THR A 154 4.15 17.87 18.39
C THR A 154 5.63 17.48 18.41
N GLY A 155 6.48 18.36 18.94
CA GLY A 155 7.90 18.06 19.16
C GLY A 155 8.03 17.00 20.24
N GLY A 156 8.72 15.89 19.95
CA GLY A 156 8.85 14.76 20.86
C GLY A 156 9.73 13.64 20.30
N SER A 157 9.44 12.40 20.68
CA SER A 157 10.07 11.20 20.11
C SER A 157 9.07 10.44 19.26
N ILE A 158 9.53 9.96 18.12
CA ILE A 158 8.82 8.96 17.31
C ILE A 158 9.09 7.60 17.95
N GLY A 159 8.03 6.81 18.12
CA GLY A 159 8.09 5.47 18.72
C GLY A 159 8.92 4.51 17.88
N ALA A 160 9.41 3.45 18.49
CA ALA A 160 9.82 2.26 17.76
C ALA A 160 8.60 1.66 17.06
N PHE A 161 8.77 1.09 15.88
CA PHE A 161 7.69 0.50 15.10
C PHE A 161 8.16 -0.75 14.35
N CYS A 162 7.23 -1.64 14.06
CA CYS A 162 7.46 -2.82 13.23
C CYS A 162 6.14 -3.18 12.54
N ASN A 163 5.92 -2.55 11.39
CA ASN A 163 4.68 -2.65 10.63
C ASN A 163 4.92 -3.44 9.35
N MET A 164 3.95 -4.27 8.99
CA MET A 164 3.92 -4.97 7.71
C MET A 164 2.49 -4.99 7.20
N VAL A 165 2.30 -4.57 5.96
CA VAL A 165 1.02 -4.61 5.27
C VAL A 165 1.21 -5.21 3.89
N GLU A 166 0.34 -6.15 3.56
CA GLU A 166 0.33 -6.88 2.31
C GLU A 166 -1.06 -6.79 1.69
N THR A 167 -1.11 -6.57 0.38
CA THR A 167 -2.37 -6.46 -0.35
C THR A 167 -2.19 -6.98 -1.78
N GLY A 168 -3.28 -7.38 -2.41
CA GLY A 168 -3.20 -7.86 -3.78
C GLY A 168 -4.47 -8.53 -4.26
N SER A 169 -4.38 -9.08 -5.46
CA SER A 169 -5.44 -9.89 -6.04
C SER A 169 -4.90 -11.00 -6.93
N THR A 170 -5.75 -12.00 -7.12
CA THR A 170 -5.52 -13.10 -8.06
C THR A 170 -6.82 -13.39 -8.80
N PHE A 171 -6.75 -13.60 -10.10
CA PHE A 171 -7.91 -14.04 -10.86
C PHE A 171 -7.54 -15.06 -11.93
N THR A 172 -8.53 -15.86 -12.32
CA THR A 172 -8.47 -16.76 -13.46
C THR A 172 -9.80 -16.67 -14.19
N LEU A 173 -9.77 -16.07 -15.38
CA LEU A 173 -10.99 -15.70 -16.10
C LEU A 173 -10.94 -16.18 -17.56
N SER A 174 -12.03 -16.76 -18.06
CA SER A 174 -12.19 -17.08 -19.49
C SER A 174 -12.73 -15.88 -20.28
N VAL A 175 -13.43 -14.98 -19.59
CA VAL A 175 -13.87 -13.68 -20.08
C VAL A 175 -13.50 -12.68 -19.01
N ALA A 176 -12.68 -11.67 -19.34
CA ALA A 176 -12.15 -10.73 -18.37
C ALA A 176 -12.30 -9.29 -18.85
N ASN A 177 -12.76 -8.43 -17.96
CA ASN A 177 -12.55 -6.99 -18.00
C ASN A 177 -12.15 -6.55 -16.59
N VAL A 178 -10.85 -6.36 -16.38
CA VAL A 178 -10.26 -6.12 -15.07
C VAL A 178 -9.40 -4.87 -15.13
N ALA A 179 -9.58 -3.99 -14.16
CA ALA A 179 -8.66 -2.90 -13.88
C ALA A 179 -8.08 -3.07 -12.47
N THR A 180 -6.77 -2.89 -12.33
CA THR A 180 -6.11 -2.84 -11.03
C THR A 180 -5.29 -1.58 -10.86
N THR A 181 -5.24 -1.09 -9.63
CA THR A 181 -4.36 0.00 -9.21
C THR A 181 -3.70 -0.39 -7.91
N ALA A 182 -2.37 -0.40 -7.87
CA ALA A 182 -1.58 -0.72 -6.70
C ALA A 182 -0.60 0.41 -6.46
N ASN A 183 -0.57 0.98 -5.26
CA ASN A 183 0.41 2.00 -4.93
C ASN A 183 0.78 2.03 -3.45
N ASN A 184 1.99 2.47 -3.15
CA ASN A 184 2.41 2.70 -1.78
C ASN A 184 3.32 3.92 -1.65
N ARG A 185 3.39 4.44 -0.44
CA ARG A 185 4.31 5.49 -0.03
C ARG A 185 4.97 5.08 1.26
N PHE A 186 6.30 5.07 1.26
CA PHE A 186 7.10 4.75 2.44
C PHE A 186 8.41 5.55 2.52
N ILE A 187 8.87 6.14 1.40
CA ILE A 187 9.94 7.13 1.39
C ILE A 187 9.29 8.51 1.45
N THR A 188 9.31 9.13 2.62
CA THR A 188 8.55 10.33 2.96
C THR A 188 9.46 11.52 3.18
N LYS A 189 8.99 12.71 2.80
CA LYS A 189 9.72 13.96 3.04
C LYS A 189 9.82 14.32 4.52
N SER A 190 8.83 13.90 5.28
CA SER A 190 8.66 14.26 6.67
C SER A 190 7.80 13.21 7.38
N ALA A 191 7.96 13.11 8.69
CA ALA A 191 7.26 12.17 9.56
C ALA A 191 5.76 12.44 9.64
N ASP A 192 5.29 13.66 9.38
CA ASP A 192 3.87 14.02 9.27
C ASP A 192 3.26 13.65 7.89
N THR A 193 4.06 13.15 6.96
CA THR A 193 3.55 12.49 5.75
C THR A 193 3.32 11.01 6.06
N PRO A 194 2.08 10.50 6.00
CA PRO A 194 1.80 9.12 6.34
C PRO A 194 2.38 8.13 5.34
N VAL A 195 2.78 6.97 5.85
CA VAL A 195 3.03 5.76 5.08
C VAL A 195 1.70 5.18 4.63
N GLU A 196 1.62 4.73 3.39
CA GLU A 196 0.36 4.33 2.77
C GLU A 196 0.54 3.10 1.90
N THR A 197 -0.46 2.23 1.86
CA THR A 197 -0.51 1.07 0.96
C THR A 197 -1.94 0.90 0.47
N ASN A 198 -2.11 0.99 -0.85
CA ASN A 198 -3.40 0.97 -1.50
C ASN A 198 -3.45 -0.11 -2.56
N TYR A 199 -4.62 -0.71 -2.67
CA TYR A 199 -4.93 -1.61 -3.76
C TYR A 199 -6.40 -1.49 -4.14
N HIS A 200 -6.67 -1.41 -5.44
CA HIS A 200 -8.00 -1.43 -6.00
C HIS A 200 -8.03 -2.47 -7.12
N ILE A 201 -9.02 -3.36 -7.06
CA ILE A 201 -9.39 -4.20 -8.19
C ILE A 201 -10.85 -3.95 -8.55
N LEU A 202 -11.09 -3.78 -9.83
CA LEU A 202 -12.40 -3.68 -10.43
C LEU A 202 -12.51 -4.73 -11.54
N VAL A 203 -13.43 -5.68 -11.38
CA VAL A 203 -13.86 -6.59 -12.45
C VAL A 203 -15.28 -6.21 -12.85
N THR A 204 -15.53 -6.05 -14.14
CA THR A 204 -16.84 -5.70 -14.68
C THR A 204 -17.24 -6.62 -15.82
N GLU A 205 -18.42 -6.39 -16.38
CA GLU A 205 -18.82 -7.00 -17.65
C GLU A 205 -17.80 -6.68 -18.77
N TYR A 206 -17.56 -7.65 -19.65
CA TYR A 206 -16.72 -7.47 -20.83
C TYR A 206 -17.34 -6.50 -21.84
N THR A 207 -18.66 -6.62 -22.00
CA THR A 207 -19.54 -5.72 -22.74
C THR A 207 -20.93 -5.82 -22.10
N PRO A 208 -21.83 -4.84 -22.24
CA PRO A 208 -23.14 -4.90 -21.59
C PRO A 208 -23.88 -6.22 -21.87
N GLY A 209 -24.28 -6.92 -20.80
CA GLY A 209 -24.96 -8.22 -20.88
C GLY A 209 -24.03 -9.43 -21.01
N VAL A 210 -22.71 -9.23 -21.05
CA VAL A 210 -21.70 -10.29 -21.08
C VAL A 210 -20.80 -10.17 -19.84
N PRO A 211 -21.11 -10.92 -18.76
CA PRO A 211 -20.33 -10.85 -17.53
C PRO A 211 -18.91 -11.39 -17.75
N SER A 212 -17.96 -10.92 -16.93
CA SER A 212 -16.69 -11.63 -16.76
C SER A 212 -16.97 -13.02 -16.18
N LYS A 213 -16.13 -14.02 -16.48
CA LYS A 213 -16.39 -15.42 -16.09
C LYS A 213 -15.14 -16.09 -15.54
N GLY A 214 -15.25 -16.65 -14.35
CA GLY A 214 -14.20 -17.42 -13.70
C GLY A 214 -14.11 -17.08 -12.21
N THR A 215 -12.89 -17.02 -11.68
CA THR A 215 -12.62 -16.75 -10.26
C THR A 215 -11.84 -15.46 -10.10
N VAL A 216 -12.21 -14.64 -9.11
CA VAL A 216 -11.45 -13.49 -8.64
C VAL A 216 -11.35 -13.52 -7.12
N ALA A 217 -10.19 -13.19 -6.58
CA ALA A 217 -9.97 -13.01 -5.16
C ALA A 217 -9.08 -11.79 -4.91
N ALA A 218 -9.32 -11.08 -3.82
CA ALA A 218 -8.49 -9.96 -3.39
C ALA A 218 -8.43 -9.90 -1.86
N PHE A 219 -7.30 -9.44 -1.35
CA PHE A 219 -7.02 -9.47 0.08
C PHE A 219 -6.19 -8.27 0.53
N ILE A 220 -6.33 -7.94 1.81
CA ILE A 220 -5.39 -7.12 2.56
C ILE A 220 -5.15 -7.78 3.92
N ARG A 221 -3.91 -7.74 4.40
CA ARG A 221 -3.57 -8.16 5.76
C ARG A 221 -2.42 -7.32 6.29
N GLY A 222 -2.31 -7.24 7.61
CA GLY A 222 -1.21 -6.53 8.23
C GLY A 222 -1.03 -6.83 9.70
N THR A 223 0.17 -6.52 10.19
CA THR A 223 0.55 -6.54 11.60
C THR A 223 1.23 -5.23 11.92
N ILE A 224 0.71 -4.51 12.91
CA ILE A 224 1.16 -3.19 13.34
C ILE A 224 1.68 -3.33 14.77
N LYS A 225 2.87 -2.82 15.01
CA LYS A 225 3.48 -2.75 16.35
C LYS A 225 4.08 -1.38 16.51
N GLU A 226 3.61 -0.63 17.49
CA GLU A 226 4.04 0.74 17.75
C GLU A 226 4.50 0.89 19.20
N GLY A 227 5.44 1.81 19.41
CA GLY A 227 5.97 2.14 20.72
C GLY A 227 4.92 2.76 21.65
N MET A 228 5.22 2.83 22.94
CA MET A 228 4.38 3.50 23.94
C MET A 228 4.76 4.98 24.06
N ASN A 229 3.76 5.84 24.23
CA ASN A 229 4.03 7.25 24.55
C ASN A 229 4.80 7.38 25.88
N GLY A 230 5.87 8.17 25.91
CA GLY A 230 6.75 8.35 27.07
C GLY A 230 7.76 7.22 27.31
N ALA A 231 7.60 6.08 26.63
CA ALA A 231 8.55 4.97 26.61
C ALA A 231 8.61 4.39 25.19
N PRO A 232 9.17 5.16 24.22
CA PRO A 232 8.99 4.91 22.79
C PRO A 232 9.57 3.58 22.31
N ASP A 233 10.49 2.96 23.06
CA ASP A 233 11.04 1.64 22.74
C ASP A 233 10.25 0.46 23.35
N ASN A 234 9.29 0.72 24.24
CA ASN A 234 8.39 -0.31 24.78
C ASN A 234 7.19 -0.48 23.85
N LEU A 235 6.77 -1.72 23.58
CA LEU A 235 5.54 -1.98 22.82
C LEU A 235 4.33 -1.32 23.50
N GLY A 236 3.70 -0.39 22.80
CA GLY A 236 2.52 0.36 23.26
C GLY A 236 1.23 -0.08 22.56
N GLU A 237 1.31 -0.46 21.28
CA GLU A 237 0.20 -1.00 20.51
C GLU A 237 0.65 -2.21 19.70
N GLU A 238 -0.21 -3.23 19.66
CA GLU A 238 -0.14 -4.31 18.69
C GLU A 238 -1.53 -4.52 18.09
N SER A 239 -1.63 -4.47 16.77
CA SER A 239 -2.85 -4.77 16.04
C SER A 239 -2.57 -5.64 14.82
N SER A 240 -3.52 -6.51 14.48
CA SER A 240 -3.43 -7.38 13.32
C SER A 240 -4.78 -7.42 12.63
N PHE A 241 -4.77 -7.43 11.30
CA PHE A 241 -6.00 -7.48 10.51
C PHE A 241 -5.80 -8.35 9.27
N GLU A 242 -6.88 -8.96 8.81
CA GLU A 242 -6.95 -9.70 7.58
C GLU A 242 -8.37 -9.57 7.02
N ASP A 243 -8.47 -9.27 5.73
CA ASP A 243 -9.72 -9.25 5.00
C ASP A 243 -9.51 -9.84 3.61
N ARG A 244 -10.37 -10.79 3.21
CA ARG A 244 -10.28 -11.50 1.94
C ARG A 244 -11.68 -11.67 1.35
N THR A 245 -11.80 -11.44 0.05
CA THR A 245 -13.05 -11.66 -0.68
C THR A 245 -12.76 -12.46 -1.93
N GLU A 246 -13.60 -13.44 -2.24
CA GLU A 246 -13.50 -14.31 -3.40
C GLU A 246 -14.88 -14.51 -4.03
N LEU A 247 -14.93 -14.52 -5.36
CA LEU A 247 -16.13 -14.77 -6.16
C LEU A 247 -15.79 -15.73 -7.30
N ILE A 248 -16.68 -16.69 -7.53
CA ILE A 248 -16.57 -17.70 -8.61
C ILE A 248 -17.87 -17.68 -9.42
N GLY A 249 -17.75 -17.68 -10.74
CA GLY A 249 -18.88 -17.79 -11.67
C GLY A 249 -18.96 -16.59 -12.61
N GLU A 250 -20.19 -16.10 -12.80
CA GLU A 250 -20.46 -14.91 -13.62
C GLU A 250 -20.34 -13.64 -12.77
N ILE A 251 -19.48 -12.74 -13.19
CA ILE A 251 -19.09 -11.52 -12.46
C ILE A 251 -19.57 -10.32 -13.26
N PHE A 252 -20.65 -9.68 -12.77
CA PHE A 252 -21.12 -8.40 -13.28
C PHE A 252 -20.31 -7.24 -12.70
N THR A 253 -20.00 -7.31 -11.42
CA THR A 253 -19.13 -6.35 -10.73
C THR A 253 -18.45 -7.01 -9.53
N PHE A 254 -17.13 -6.87 -9.46
CA PHE A 254 -16.33 -7.10 -8.25
C PHE A 254 -15.49 -5.83 -8.06
N ASP A 255 -15.84 -5.00 -7.07
CA ASP A 255 -15.13 -3.76 -6.76
C ASP A 255 -14.62 -3.86 -5.32
N LYS A 256 -13.31 -3.99 -5.15
CA LYS A 256 -12.68 -4.05 -3.83
C LYS A 256 -11.56 -3.03 -3.72
N LYS A 257 -11.74 -2.06 -2.81
CA LYS A 257 -10.77 -1.03 -2.46
C LYS A 257 -10.20 -1.33 -1.09
N MET A 258 -8.88 -1.34 -0.99
CA MET A 258 -8.13 -1.62 0.21
C MET A 258 -7.14 -0.49 0.43
N HIS A 259 -7.16 0.08 1.62
CA HIS A 259 -6.37 1.24 1.99
C HIS A 259 -5.84 1.03 3.39
N TYR A 260 -4.54 1.21 3.55
CA TYR A 260 -3.86 1.29 4.83
C TYR A 260 -3.07 2.58 4.89
N GLN A 261 -3.08 3.21 6.07
CA GLN A 261 -2.32 4.41 6.35
C GLN A 261 -1.75 4.35 7.77
N SER A 262 -0.48 4.69 7.94
CA SER A 262 0.13 4.99 9.23
C SER A 262 0.65 6.42 9.21
N GLY A 263 0.22 7.25 10.16
CA GLY A 263 0.65 8.64 10.26
C GLY A 263 0.22 9.27 11.57
N PHE A 264 0.92 10.34 11.96
CA PHE A 264 0.62 11.04 13.20
C PHE A 264 -0.79 11.65 13.11
N GLY A 265 -1.60 11.42 14.15
CA GLY A 265 -2.89 12.07 14.29
C GLY A 265 -2.74 13.58 14.53
N PRO A 266 -3.70 14.41 14.11
CA PRO A 266 -3.78 15.82 14.47
C PRO A 266 -4.03 16.05 15.98
#